data_AF-A0A1E5TCN8-F1
#
_entry.id   AF-A0A1E5TCN8-F1
#
_cell.length_a   1.000
_cell.length_b   1.000
_cell.length_c   1.000
_cell.angle_alpha   90.00
_cell.angle_beta   90.00
_cell.angle_gamma   90.00
#
_symmetry.space_group_name_H-M   'P 1'
#
loop_
_entity.id
_entity.type
_entity.pdbx_description
1 polymer ?
#
loop_
_entity_poly.entity_id
_entity_poly.type
_entity_poly.pdbx_seq_one_letter_code
_entity_poly.pdbx_strand_id
1 'polypeptide(L)'
;MGGEGSMAAANASLKNNRSLTAKRKDKKALEGSYAGVELKEFPKVTEEQIVEIRERIKKENKQARIKQVLIFVAMCIVLLFFIKYLL
;
A
#
# COMPACT_ATOMS: atom_id res chain seq x y z
N MET A 1 0.47 18.56 5.74
CA MET A 1 0.39 18.64 4.27
C MET A 1 1.50 17.83 3.57
N GLY A 2 1.84 16.61 4.03
CA GLY A 2 2.94 15.80 3.47
C GLY A 2 2.57 14.36 3.05
N GLY A 3 1.34 13.93 3.34
CA GLY A 3 0.84 12.59 3.01
C GLY A 3 -0.10 12.55 1.80
N GLU A 4 -0.70 13.69 1.44
CA GLU A 4 -1.74 13.76 0.40
C GLU A 4 -1.16 13.48 -0.99
N GLY A 5 0.03 14.01 -1.31
CA GLY A 5 0.70 13.76 -2.58
C GLY A 5 1.22 12.32 -2.74
N SER A 6 1.74 11.72 -1.67
CA SER A 6 2.24 10.34 -1.66
C SER A 6 1.09 9.31 -1.72
N MET A 7 -0.02 9.57 -1.03
CA MET A 7 -1.26 8.78 -1.17
C MET A 7 -1.90 8.95 -2.56
N ALA A 8 -1.90 10.15 -3.13
CA ALA A 8 -2.39 10.39 -4.49
C ALA A 8 -1.54 9.65 -5.54
N ALA A 9 -0.21 9.67 -5.41
CA ALA A 9 0.69 8.92 -6.29
C ALA A 9 0.49 7.40 -6.18
N ALA A 10 0.31 6.88 -4.95
CA ALA A 10 0.01 5.47 -4.73
C ALA A 10 -1.33 5.07 -5.37
N ASN A 11 -2.36 5.90 -5.20
CA ASN A 11 -3.68 5.69 -5.83
C ASN A 11 -3.61 5.75 -7.36
N ALA A 12 -2.85 6.68 -7.94
CA ALA A 12 -2.63 6.76 -9.38
C ALA A 12 -1.91 5.51 -9.91
N SER A 13 -0.88 5.03 -9.21
CA SER A 13 -0.15 3.80 -9.55
C SER A 13 -1.06 2.57 -9.50
N LEU A 14 -1.86 2.42 -8.43
CA LEU A 14 -2.83 1.34 -8.30
C LEU A 14 -3.91 1.36 -9.40
N LYS A 15 -4.44 2.56 -9.72
CA LYS A 15 -5.43 2.74 -10.78
C LYS A 15 -4.85 2.40 -12.16
N ASN A 16 -3.63 2.84 -12.44
CA ASN A 16 -2.93 2.54 -13.69
C ASN A 16 -2.69 1.03 -13.82
N ASN A 17 -2.17 0.38 -12.77
CA ASN A 17 -1.92 -1.05 -12.74
C ASN A 17 -3.19 -1.89 -12.94
N ARG A 18 -4.32 -1.49 -12.34
CA ARG A 18 -5.62 -2.15 -12.59
C ARG A 18 -6.06 -2.03 -14.05
N SER A 19 -5.86 -0.88 -14.68
CA SER A 19 -6.20 -0.67 -16.09
C SER A 19 -5.34 -1.51 -17.03
N LEU A 20 -4.07 -1.78 -16.68
CA LEU A 20 -3.19 -2.68 -17.42
C LEU A 20 -3.66 -4.13 -17.36
N THR A 21 -4.21 -4.58 -16.24
CA THR A 21 -4.78 -5.94 -16.12
C THR A 21 -6.00 -6.13 -17.04
N ALA A 22 -6.83 -5.09 -17.21
CA ALA A 22 -7.94 -5.12 -18.16
C ALA A 22 -7.46 -5.13 -19.62
N LYS A 23 -6.51 -4.26 -19.98
CA LYS A 23 -5.92 -4.19 -21.33
C LYS A 23 -5.15 -5.46 -21.74
N ARG A 24 -4.57 -6.19 -20.80
CA ARG A 24 -3.90 -7.49 -21.05
C ARG A 24 -4.87 -8.62 -21.44
N LYS A 25 -6.18 -8.45 -21.21
CA LYS A 25 -7.21 -9.40 -21.70
C LYS A 25 -7.49 -9.22 -23.19
N ASP A 26 -7.22 -8.05 -23.75
CA ASP A 26 -7.31 -7.78 -25.20
C ASP A 26 -6.05 -8.32 -25.90
N LYS A 27 -5.93 -9.65 -25.93
CA LYS A 27 -4.81 -10.42 -26.48
C LYS A 27 -4.74 -10.37 -28.03
N LYS A 28 -4.63 -9.18 -28.64
CA LYS A 28 -4.40 -9.08 -30.09
C LYS A 28 -3.17 -8.27 -30.51
N ALA A 29 -2.55 -7.49 -29.62
CA ALA A 29 -1.44 -6.59 -29.99
C ALA A 29 -0.04 -7.00 -29.45
N LEU A 30 0.07 -8.12 -28.70
CA LEU A 30 1.30 -8.56 -28.04
C LEU A 30 1.82 -9.91 -28.59
N GLU A 31 1.68 -10.15 -29.88
CA GLU A 31 2.38 -11.25 -30.56
C GLU A 31 3.83 -10.81 -30.85
N GLY A 32 4.64 -10.71 -29.80
CA GLY A 32 6.05 -10.34 -29.89
C GLY A 32 6.83 -10.99 -28.75
N SER A 33 7.88 -11.77 -29.10
CA SER A 33 8.93 -12.49 -28.33
C SER A 33 8.56 -13.26 -27.03
N TYR A 34 7.45 -12.95 -26.37
CA TYR A 34 6.93 -13.56 -25.15
C TYR A 34 5.60 -14.29 -25.40
N ALA A 35 5.16 -14.40 -26.66
CA ALA A 35 3.90 -15.04 -27.04
C ALA A 35 3.80 -16.52 -26.63
N GLY A 36 4.93 -17.18 -26.38
CA GLY A 36 5.01 -18.56 -25.89
C GLY A 36 5.32 -18.72 -24.40
N VAL A 37 5.38 -17.63 -23.62
CA VAL A 37 5.60 -17.77 -22.17
C VAL A 37 4.27 -18.12 -21.53
N GLU A 38 4.09 -19.42 -21.29
CA GLU A 38 3.03 -19.91 -20.41
C GLU A 38 3.17 -19.20 -19.07
N LEU A 39 2.21 -18.32 -18.78
CA LEU A 39 2.05 -17.74 -17.46
C LEU A 39 1.86 -18.92 -16.52
N LYS A 40 2.90 -19.26 -15.74
CA LYS A 40 2.81 -20.31 -14.72
C LYS A 40 1.53 -20.13 -13.94
N GLU A 41 0.80 -21.22 -13.77
CA GLU A 41 -0.40 -21.23 -12.96
C GLU A 41 -0.07 -20.65 -11.59
N PHE A 42 -0.64 -19.48 -11.31
CA PHE A 42 -0.51 -18.90 -9.99
C PHE A 42 -1.23 -19.84 -9.02
N PRO A 43 -0.59 -20.22 -7.90
CA PRO A 43 -1.24 -21.05 -6.91
C PRO A 43 -2.53 -20.35 -6.49
N LYS A 44 -3.66 -21.04 -6.62
CA LYS A 44 -4.95 -20.54 -6.13
C LYS A 44 -4.84 -20.46 -4.61
N VAL A 45 -4.81 -19.24 -4.11
CA VAL A 45 -4.77 -18.95 -2.68
C VAL A 45 -6.03 -19.54 -2.05
N THR A 46 -5.88 -20.32 -0.97
CA THR A 46 -7.01 -20.89 -0.22
C THR A 46 -7.72 -19.80 0.58
N GLU A 47 -9.00 -19.99 0.89
CA GLU A 47 -9.75 -19.00 1.70
C GLU A 47 -9.09 -18.77 3.06
N GLU A 48 -8.50 -19.81 3.64
CA GLU A 48 -7.74 -19.74 4.90
C GLU A 48 -6.53 -18.80 4.79
N GLN A 49 -5.76 -18.89 3.71
CA GLN A 49 -4.62 -18.00 3.46
C GLN A 49 -5.07 -16.54 3.28
N ILE A 50 -6.23 -16.30 2.67
CA ILE A 50 -6.80 -14.95 2.55
C ILE A 50 -7.15 -14.38 3.92
N VAL A 51 -7.74 -15.20 4.80
CA VAL A 51 -8.09 -14.78 6.17
C VAL A 51 -6.81 -14.49 6.95
N GLU A 52 -5.80 -15.36 6.88
CA GLU A 52 -4.51 -15.18 7.55
C GLU A 52 -3.83 -13.86 7.13
N ILE A 53 -3.77 -13.58 5.82
CA ILE A 53 -3.19 -12.35 5.29
C ILE A 53 -3.96 -11.12 5.81
N ARG A 54 -5.30 -11.17 5.83
CA ARG A 54 -6.12 -10.06 6.36
C ARG A 54 -5.84 -9.81 7.83
N GLU A 55 -5.77 -10.87 8.64
CA GLU A 55 -5.49 -10.74 10.07
C GLU A 55 -4.10 -10.18 10.34
N ARG A 56 -3.10 -10.65 9.58
CA ARG A 56 -1.73 -10.14 9.67
C ARG A 56 -1.67 -8.65 9.35
N ILE A 57 -2.29 -8.22 8.25
CA ILE A 57 -2.35 -6.80 7.85
C ILE A 57 -3.06 -5.96 8.93
N LYS A 58 -4.15 -6.46 9.52
CA LYS A 58 -4.86 -5.76 10.61
C LYS A 58 -3.95 -5.58 11.84
N LYS A 59 -3.21 -6.62 12.22
CA LYS A 59 -2.27 -6.57 13.37
C LYS A 59 -1.13 -5.57 13.10
N GLU A 60 -0.51 -5.63 11.94
CA GLU A 60 0.58 -4.73 11.54
C GLU A 60 0.11 -3.26 11.51
N ASN A 61 -1.06 -2.99 10.92
CA ASN A 61 -1.64 -1.65 10.89
C ASN A 61 -1.96 -1.11 12.29
N LYS A 62 -2.43 -1.96 13.20
CA LYS A 62 -2.70 -1.56 14.59
C LYS A 62 -1.41 -1.16 15.30
N GLN A 63 -0.34 -1.94 15.14
CA GLN A 63 0.97 -1.62 15.72
C GLN A 63 1.55 -0.34 15.12
N ALA A 64 1.49 -0.17 13.80
CA ALA A 64 1.95 1.03 13.12
C ALA A 64 1.21 2.28 13.61
N ARG A 65 -0.13 2.21 13.76
CA ARG A 65 -0.94 3.31 14.27
C ARG A 65 -0.59 3.69 15.71
N ILE A 66 -0.37 2.70 16.58
CA ILE A 66 0.05 2.97 17.97
C ILE A 66 1.40 3.70 17.99
N LYS A 67 2.38 3.23 17.21
CA LYS A 67 3.70 3.89 17.10
C LYS A 67 3.58 5.32 16.58
N GLN A 68 2.76 5.54 15.55
CA GLN A 68 2.50 6.88 15.01
C GLN A 68 1.91 7.82 16.05
N VAL A 69 0.90 7.37 16.81
CA VAL A 69 0.28 8.17 17.87
C VAL A 69 1.27 8.50 18.97
N LEU A 70 2.11 7.55 19.39
CA LEU A 70 3.15 7.81 20.40
C LEU A 70 4.15 8.87 19.95
N ILE A 71 4.65 8.77 18.71
CA ILE A 71 5.57 9.77 18.14
C ILE A 71 4.90 11.14 18.04
N PHE A 72 3.63 11.18 17.62
CA PHE A 72 2.87 12.41 17.53
C PHE A 72 2.70 13.09 18.90
N VAL A 73 2.32 12.33 19.93
CA VAL A 73 2.20 12.84 21.30
C VAL A 73 3.54 13.36 21.82
N ALA A 74 4.63 12.61 21.64
CA ALA A 74 5.97 13.05 22.02
C ALA A 74 6.35 14.38 21.34
N MET A 75 6.06 14.51 20.03
CA MET A 75 6.31 15.74 19.28
C MET A 75 5.48 16.92 19.81
N CYS A 76 4.21 16.71 20.13
CA CYS A 76 3.36 17.75 20.75
C CYS A 76 3.92 18.21 22.10
N ILE A 77 4.40 17.29 22.94
CA ILE A 77 5.02 17.63 24.23
C ILE A 77 6.25 18.51 24.02
N VAL A 78 7.14 18.13 23.11
CA VAL A 78 8.35 18.92 22.77
C VAL A 78 7.98 20.31 22.28
N LEU A 79 6.97 20.44 21.40
CA LEU A 79 6.49 21.73 20.92
C LEU A 79 5.94 22.61 22.04
N LEU A 80 5.18 22.02 22.98
CA LEU A 80 4.67 22.76 24.14
C LEU A 80 5.79 23.28 25.04
N PHE A 81 6.82 22.48 25.29
CA PHE A 81 8.01 22.91 26.03
C PHE A 81 8.76 24.02 25.31
N PHE A 82 8.91 23.91 23.98
CA PHE A 82 9.58 24.93 23.18
C PHE A 82 8.83 26.27 23.23
N ILE A 83 7.50 26.25 23.07
CA ILE A 83 6.66 27.44 23.19
C ILE A 83 6.79 28.06 24.58
N LYS A 84 6.78 27.25 25.65
CA LYS A 84 6.93 27.72 27.03
C LYS A 84 8.29 28.33 27.35
N TYR A 85 9.35 27.94 26.64
CA TYR A 85 10.68 28.48 26.85
C TYR A 85 10.94 29.75 26.02
N LEU A 86 10.26 29.86 24.88
CA LEU A 86 10.38 31.00 23.96
C LEU A 86 9.43 32.15 24.31
N LEU A 87 8.30 31.87 24.96
CA LEU A 87 7.32 32.84 25.47
C LEU A 87 7.57 33.15 26.95
#